data_AF-A0A6L8DBC5-F1
#
_entry.id   AF-A0A6L8DBC5-F1
#
_cell.length_a   1.000
_cell.length_b   1.000
_cell.length_c   1.000
_cell.angle_alpha   90.00
_cell.angle_beta   90.00
_cell.angle_gamma   90.00
#
_symmetry.space_group_name_H-M   'P 1'
#
loop_
_entity.id
_entity.type
_entity.pdbx_description
1 polymer ?
#
loop_
_entity_poly.entity_id
_entity_poly.type
_entity_poly.pdbx_seq_one_letter_code
_entity_poly.pdbx_strand_id
1 'polypeptide(L)'
;MSVVHLSESPALALLEVLVNFEMAPDELPVNYQLLEVDCSAVGTLQLNEDELRYRWEEERQFTQGIGDQWLASGESALLRVPSAVVPKSWNYLFNPRHPEATRAAIRSSSRHPFDRRLRQTSLP
;
A
#
# COMPACT_ATOMS: atom_id res chain seq x y z
N MET A 1 -1.35 -16.15 3.91
CA MET A 1 -1.31 -16.05 2.44
C MET A 1 -0.40 -14.89 2.07
N SER A 2 0.18 -14.83 0.87
CA SER A 2 1.05 -13.71 0.46
C SER A 2 0.23 -12.62 -0.21
N VAL A 3 0.46 -11.36 0.17
CA VAL A 3 -0.14 -10.17 -0.40
C VAL A 3 0.93 -9.08 -0.53
N VAL A 4 0.85 -8.25 -1.56
CA VAL A 4 1.73 -7.08 -1.74
C VAL A 4 0.91 -5.82 -1.53
N HIS A 5 1.40 -4.89 -0.71
CA HIS A 5 0.80 -3.58 -0.54
C HIS A 5 1.40 -2.61 -1.56
N LEU A 6 0.52 -1.95 -2.31
CA LEU A 6 0.86 -0.88 -3.25
C LEU A 6 0.12 0.39 -2.82
N SER A 7 0.61 1.54 -3.28
CA SER A 7 -0.03 2.84 -3.05
C SER A 7 -0.22 3.56 -4.38
N GLU A 8 -1.25 4.40 -4.49
CA GLU A 8 -1.54 5.12 -5.73
C GLU A 8 -0.49 6.18 -6.10
N SER A 9 0.39 6.55 -5.17
CA SER A 9 1.47 7.50 -5.40
C SER A 9 2.76 7.15 -4.63
N PRO A 10 3.93 7.58 -5.14
CA PRO A 10 5.21 7.42 -4.43
C PRO A 10 5.25 8.08 -3.05
N ALA A 11 4.59 9.23 -2.90
CA ALA A 11 4.53 9.95 -1.63
C ALA A 11 3.74 9.17 -0.58
N LEU A 12 2.59 8.59 -0.97
CA LEU A 12 1.81 7.73 -0.10
C LEU A 12 2.57 6.45 0.29
N ALA A 13 3.22 5.79 -0.68
CA ALA A 13 4.02 4.60 -0.42
C ALA A 13 5.10 4.86 0.65
N LEU A 14 5.75 6.02 0.58
CA LEU A 14 6.72 6.43 1.59
C LEU A 14 6.06 6.65 2.96
N LEU A 15 4.96 7.39 3.02
CA LEU A 15 4.27 7.67 4.28
C LEU A 15 3.75 6.40 4.96
N GLU A 16 3.21 5.46 4.20
CA GLU A 16 2.77 4.16 4.71
C GLU A 16 3.94 3.39 5.34
N VAL A 17 5.14 3.43 4.76
CA VAL A 17 6.32 2.78 5.36
C VAL A 17 6.76 3.50 6.64
N LEU A 18 6.88 4.83 6.62
CA LEU A 18 7.33 5.58 7.78
C LEU A 18 6.37 5.42 8.97
N VAL A 19 5.05 5.48 8.72
CA VAL A 19 4.03 5.38 9.77
C VAL A 19 3.86 3.95 10.27
N ASN A 20 3.69 2.97 9.38
CA ASN A 20 3.38 1.59 9.82
C ASN A 20 4.58 0.86 10.44
N PHE A 21 5.81 1.29 10.14
CA PHE A 21 7.02 0.75 10.76
C PHE A 21 7.58 1.66 11.86
N GLU A 22 6.91 2.77 12.18
CA GLU A 22 7.34 3.76 13.19
C GLU A 22 8.78 4.24 12.96
N MET A 23 9.13 4.49 11.69
CA MET A 23 10.50 4.81 11.27
C MET A 23 10.65 6.26 10.85
N ALA A 24 11.80 6.83 11.16
CA ALA A 24 12.24 8.08 10.57
C ALA A 24 12.82 7.85 9.15
N PRO A 25 12.80 8.86 8.26
CA PRO A 25 13.31 8.72 6.89
C PRO A 25 14.79 8.32 6.78
N ASP A 26 15.59 8.61 7.79
CA ASP A 26 17.01 8.26 7.88
C ASP A 26 17.26 6.85 8.44
N GLU A 27 16.24 6.18 8.97
CA GLU A 27 16.30 4.78 9.44
C GLU A 27 15.97 3.78 8.32
N LEU A 28 15.53 4.26 7.15
CA LEU A 28 15.21 3.40 6.02
C LEU A 28 16.44 2.59 5.56
N PRO A 29 16.28 1.28 5.27
CA PRO A 29 17.38 0.46 4.79
C PRO A 29 18.08 1.05 3.57
N VAL A 30 19.40 0.90 3.49
CA VAL A 30 20.21 1.41 2.37
C VAL A 30 19.77 0.83 1.01
N ASN A 31 19.17 -0.36 1.03
CA ASN A 31 18.63 -1.04 -0.15
C ASN A 31 17.13 -0.79 -0.39
N TYR A 32 16.49 0.12 0.35
CA TYR A 32 15.10 0.52 0.12
C TYR A 32 14.94 1.08 -1.30
N GLN A 33 13.86 0.68 -1.98
CA GLN A 33 13.61 0.98 -3.38
C GLN A 33 12.15 1.34 -3.58
N LEU A 34 11.91 2.34 -4.42
CA LEU A 34 10.60 2.60 -4.98
C LEU A 34 10.43 1.70 -6.21
N LEU A 35 9.38 0.89 -6.21
CA LEU A 35 8.96 0.11 -7.36
C LEU A 35 7.69 0.72 -7.95
N GLU A 36 7.74 1.03 -9.23
CA GLU A 36 6.57 1.41 -10.00
C GLU A 36 5.99 0.15 -10.64
N VAL A 37 4.75 -0.18 -10.31
CA VAL A 37 4.06 -1.36 -10.82
C VAL A 37 2.89 -0.93 -11.68
N ASP A 38 2.91 -1.29 -12.95
CA ASP A 38 1.78 -1.10 -13.85
C ASP A 38 0.83 -2.27 -13.71
N CYS A 39 -0.38 -1.96 -13.27
CA CYS A 39 -1.48 -2.89 -13.10
C CYS A 39 -2.69 -2.52 -13.98
N SER A 40 -2.51 -1.70 -15.02
CA SER A 40 -3.61 -1.24 -15.89
C SER A 40 -4.37 -2.37 -16.59
N ALA A 41 -3.74 -3.54 -16.76
CA ALA A 41 -4.33 -4.73 -17.37
C ALA A 41 -4.86 -5.76 -16.33
N VAL A 42 -4.93 -5.38 -15.05
CA VAL A 42 -5.27 -6.26 -13.92
C VAL A 42 -6.65 -5.91 -13.36
N GLY A 43 -7.53 -6.91 -13.20
CA GLY A 43 -8.84 -6.72 -12.59
C GLY A 43 -8.73 -6.17 -11.17
N THR A 44 -9.46 -5.09 -10.91
CA THR A 44 -9.47 -4.37 -9.62
C THR A 44 -10.88 -4.35 -9.05
N LEU A 45 -11.04 -4.88 -7.83
CA LEU A 45 -12.21 -4.66 -7.00
C LEU A 45 -11.99 -3.41 -6.15
N GLN A 46 -13.03 -2.61 -5.93
CA GLN A 46 -12.99 -1.48 -5.02
C GLN A 46 -13.75 -1.83 -3.75
N LEU A 47 -13.10 -1.69 -2.59
CA LEU A 47 -13.77 -1.81 -1.31
C LEU A 47 -14.82 -0.70 -1.19
N ASN A 48 -16.03 -1.07 -0.81
CA ASN A 48 -17.08 -0.10 -0.53
C ASN A 48 -16.80 0.55 0.83
N GLU A 49 -16.64 1.88 0.86
CA GLU A 49 -16.37 2.61 2.10
C GLU A 49 -17.51 2.50 3.11
N ASP A 50 -18.76 2.27 2.66
CA ASP A 50 -19.91 2.06 3.54
C ASP A 50 -19.81 0.74 4.34
N GLU A 51 -18.95 -0.19 3.93
CA GLU A 51 -18.66 -1.42 4.66
C GLU A 51 -17.68 -1.17 5.83
N LEU A 52 -17.01 -0.03 5.86
CA LEU A 52 -16.05 0.32 6.89
C LEU A 52 -16.75 0.87 8.13
N ARG A 53 -16.33 0.38 9.30
CA ARG A 53 -16.82 0.85 10.60
C ARG A 53 -16.20 2.19 10.94
N TYR A 54 -16.83 2.92 11.87
CA TYR A 54 -16.21 4.09 12.48
C TYR A 54 -14.88 3.70 13.14
N ARG A 55 -13.80 4.43 12.83
CA ARG A 55 -12.43 4.16 13.29
C ARG A 55 -11.87 2.79 12.88
N TRP A 56 -12.25 2.31 11.70
CA TRP A 56 -11.76 1.04 11.13
C TRP A 56 -10.23 0.96 11.09
N GLU A 57 -9.54 2.09 10.98
CA GLU A 57 -8.08 2.22 10.95
C GLU A 57 -7.40 1.73 12.24
N GLU A 58 -8.13 1.70 13.35
CA GLU A 58 -7.67 1.18 14.65
C GLU A 58 -8.05 -0.29 14.85
N GLU A 59 -8.96 -0.82 14.03
CA GLU A 59 -9.48 -2.19 14.14
C GLU A 59 -8.72 -3.17 13.23
N ARG A 60 -7.49 -3.55 13.62
CA ARG A 60 -6.64 -4.44 12.83
C ARG A 60 -7.30 -5.78 12.47
N GLN A 61 -8.03 -6.40 13.40
CA GLN A 61 -8.69 -7.68 13.13
C GLN A 61 -9.81 -7.54 12.09
N PHE A 62 -10.54 -6.42 12.12
CA PHE A 62 -11.61 -6.13 11.18
C PHE A 62 -11.07 -5.95 9.76
N THR A 63 -10.05 -5.12 9.59
CA THR A 63 -9.41 -4.87 8.28
C THR A 63 -8.71 -6.10 7.73
N GLN A 64 -8.06 -6.90 8.57
CA GLN A 64 -7.49 -8.18 8.17
C GLN A 64 -8.56 -9.16 7.70
N GLY A 65 -9.73 -9.21 8.37
CA GLY A 65 -10.85 -10.05 7.95
C GLY A 65 -11.36 -9.72 6.55
N ILE A 66 -11.45 -8.44 6.21
CA ILE A 66 -11.81 -7.98 4.85
C ILE A 66 -10.78 -8.49 3.82
N GLY A 67 -9.48 -8.29 4.10
CA GLY A 67 -8.40 -8.74 3.23
C GLY A 67 -8.35 -10.27 3.06
N ASP A 68 -8.54 -11.02 4.14
CA ASP A 68 -8.57 -12.48 4.13
C ASP A 68 -9.77 -13.01 3.33
N GLN A 69 -10.95 -12.40 3.48
CA GLN A 69 -12.13 -12.76 2.70
C GLN A 69 -11.91 -12.52 1.21
N TRP A 70 -11.34 -11.37 0.84
CA TRP A 70 -11.00 -11.07 -0.56
C TRP A 70 -9.94 -12.02 -1.13
N LEU A 71 -8.88 -12.33 -0.37
CA LEU A 71 -7.86 -13.30 -0.80
C LEU A 71 -8.45 -14.69 -1.00
N ALA A 72 -9.39 -15.10 -0.14
CA ALA A 72 -10.08 -16.38 -0.23
C ALA A 72 -11.09 -16.44 -1.39
N SER A 73 -11.76 -15.33 -1.71
CA SER A 73 -12.71 -15.28 -2.83
C SER A 73 -12.00 -15.39 -4.18
N GLY A 74 -10.80 -14.81 -4.30
CA GLY A 74 -10.04 -14.81 -5.55
C GLY A 74 -10.76 -14.08 -6.68
N GLU A 75 -11.66 -13.15 -6.35
CA GLU A 75 -12.52 -12.44 -7.32
C GLU A 75 -11.75 -11.44 -8.19
N SER A 76 -10.62 -10.94 -7.69
CA SER A 76 -9.77 -9.99 -8.41
C SER A 76 -8.31 -10.13 -7.98
N ALA A 77 -7.39 -9.62 -8.81
CA ALA A 77 -5.97 -9.56 -8.49
C ALA A 77 -5.61 -8.32 -7.66
N LEU A 78 -6.41 -7.25 -7.77
CA LEU A 78 -6.25 -6.04 -6.98
C LEU A 78 -7.51 -5.75 -6.15
N LEU A 79 -7.31 -5.34 -4.90
CA LEU A 79 -8.34 -4.69 -4.09
C LEU A 79 -7.89 -3.27 -3.76
N ARG A 80 -8.64 -2.27 -4.22
CA ARG A 80 -8.44 -0.86 -3.88
C ARG A 80 -9.09 -0.59 -2.52
N VAL A 81 -8.30 -0.07 -1.58
CA VAL A 81 -8.70 0.22 -0.19
C VAL A 81 -8.29 1.65 0.19
N PRO A 82 -9.04 2.33 1.06
CA PRO A 82 -8.63 3.65 1.54
C PRO A 82 -7.34 3.56 2.35
N SER A 83 -6.52 4.62 2.31
CA SER A 83 -5.37 4.77 3.20
C SER A 83 -5.85 5.22 4.58
N ALA A 84 -5.34 4.56 5.63
CA ALA A 84 -5.48 4.99 7.01
C ALA A 84 -4.56 6.18 7.34
N VAL A 85 -3.47 6.35 6.59
CA VAL A 85 -2.44 7.37 6.84
C VAL A 85 -2.80 8.72 6.23
N VAL A 86 -3.32 8.71 4.99
CA VAL A 86 -3.66 9.95 4.27
C VAL A 86 -5.12 9.92 3.83
N PRO A 87 -5.99 10.80 4.37
CA PRO A 87 -7.38 10.89 3.95
C PRO A 87 -7.51 11.13 2.44
N LYS A 88 -8.59 10.59 1.85
CA LYS A 88 -8.88 10.69 0.41
C LYS A 88 -7.79 10.14 -0.51
N SER A 89 -6.93 9.28 0.03
CA SER A 89 -5.90 8.57 -0.73
C SER A 89 -6.11 7.06 -0.63
N TRP A 90 -5.52 6.32 -1.57
CA TRP A 90 -5.84 4.91 -1.78
C TRP A 90 -4.59 4.04 -1.88
N ASN A 91 -4.69 2.89 -1.22
CA ASN A 91 -3.77 1.78 -1.37
C ASN A 91 -4.42 0.67 -2.18
N TYR A 92 -3.59 -0.27 -2.62
CA TYR A 92 -4.03 -1.47 -3.31
C TYR A 92 -3.39 -2.69 -2.67
N LEU A 93 -4.21 -3.68 -2.36
CA LEU A 93 -3.74 -5.03 -2.06
C LEU A 93 -3.61 -5.79 -3.37
N PHE A 94 -2.44 -6.36 -3.62
CA PHE A 94 -2.17 -7.17 -4.80
C PHE A 94 -2.00 -8.63 -4.40
N ASN A 95 -2.81 -9.51 -5.03
CA ASN A 95 -2.78 -10.94 -4.82
C ASN A 95 -1.90 -11.60 -5.90
N PRO A 96 -0.64 -11.95 -5.60
CA PRO A 96 0.27 -12.55 -6.58
C PRO A 96 -0.14 -13.98 -7.00
N ARG A 97 -1.10 -14.60 -6.30
CA ARG A 97 -1.60 -15.95 -6.62
C ARG A 97 -2.78 -15.92 -7.60
N HIS A 98 -3.36 -14.75 -7.85
CA HIS A 98 -4.46 -14.62 -8.80
C HIS A 98 -3.96 -14.80 -10.25
N PRO A 99 -4.68 -15.51 -11.15
CA PRO A 99 -4.21 -15.75 -12.52
C PRO A 99 -3.83 -14.47 -13.29
N GLU A 100 -4.57 -13.38 -13.08
CA GLU A 100 -4.29 -12.09 -13.72
C GLU A 100 -3.06 -11.35 -13.15
N ALA A 101 -2.50 -11.79 -12.03
CA ALA A 101 -1.29 -11.18 -11.46
C ALA A 101 -0.12 -11.17 -12.45
N THR A 102 -0.10 -12.13 -13.38
CA THR A 102 0.89 -12.23 -14.47
C THR A 102 0.84 -11.07 -15.47
N ARG A 103 -0.25 -10.28 -15.48
CA ARG A 103 -0.41 -9.09 -16.32
C ARG A 103 0.16 -7.83 -15.68
N ALA A 104 0.49 -7.86 -14.39
CA ALA A 104 1.18 -6.76 -13.73
C ALA A 104 2.66 -6.75 -14.15
N ALA A 105 3.24 -5.56 -14.28
CA ALA A 105 4.65 -5.40 -14.64
C ALA A 105 5.32 -4.32 -13.80
N ILE A 106 6.54 -4.60 -13.31
CA ILE A 106 7.40 -3.55 -12.75
C ILE A 106 7.88 -2.68 -13.92
N ARG A 107 7.49 -1.41 -13.92
CA ARG A 107 7.90 -0.43 -14.93
C ARG A 107 9.24 0.20 -14.62
N SER A 108 9.49 0.47 -13.35
CA SER A 108 10.74 1.07 -12.91
C SER A 108 11.09 0.63 -11.48
N SER A 109 12.38 0.65 -11.18
CA SER A 109 12.90 0.48 -9.83
C SER A 109 13.92 1.58 -9.58
N SER A 110 13.70 2.42 -8.58
CA SER A 110 14.60 3.52 -8.28
C SER A 110 15.00 3.55 -6.80
N ARG A 111 16.28 3.85 -6.58
CA ARG A 111 16.79 4.31 -5.29
C ARG A 111 16.82 5.82 -5.34
N HIS A 112 15.72 6.46 -4.95
CA HIS A 112 15.75 7.90 -4.74
C HIS A 112 16.30 8.18 -3.35
N PRO A 113 17.44 8.88 -3.21
CA PRO A 113 17.81 9.40 -1.92
C PRO A 113 16.71 10.37 -1.48
N PHE A 114 16.07 10.09 -0.34
CA PHE A 114 15.06 10.98 0.21
C PHE A 114 15.64 12.39 0.39
N ASP A 115 14.80 13.39 0.12
CA ASP A 115 15.18 14.78 0.31
C ASP A 115 15.66 14.97 1.75
N ARG A 116 16.84 15.56 1.93
CA ARG A 116 17.45 15.77 3.24
C ARG A 116 16.59 16.61 4.17
N ARG A 117 15.63 17.39 3.65
CA ARG A 117 14.66 18.16 4.44
C ARG A 117 13.64 17.29 5.17
N LEU A 118 13.42 16.05 4.74
CA LEU A 118 12.61 15.08 5.49
C LEU A 118 13.27 14.64 6.81
N ARG A 119 14.54 14.98 7.03
CA ARG A 119 15.34 14.60 8.21
C ARG A 119 15.23 15.58 9.38
N GLN A 120 14.39 16.61 9.30
CA GLN A 120 14.34 17.65 10.34
C GLN A 120 13.23 17.41 11.36
N THR A 121 13.59 16.73 12.45
CA THR A 121 12.98 17.00 13.76
C THR A 121 13.87 17.99 14.50
N SER A 122 13.76 19.25 14.14
CA SER A 122 14.19 20.37 14.97
C SER A 122 13.18 21.47 14.75
N LEU A 123 12.09 21.44 15.53
CA LEU A 123 11.33 22.66 15.76
C LEU A 123 12.26 23.64 16.50
N PRO A 124 12.34 24.91 16.10
CA PRO A 124 12.95 25.94 16.93
C PRO A 124 12.19 26.11 18.25
#